data_AF-A0A1V1PE56-F1
#
_entry.id   AF-A0A1V1PE56-F1
#
_cell.length_a   1.000
_cell.length_b   1.000
_cell.length_c   1.000
_cell.angle_alpha   90.00
_cell.angle_beta   90.00
_cell.angle_gamma   90.00
#
_symmetry.space_group_name_H-M   'P 1'
#
loop_
_entity.id
_entity.type
_entity.pdbx_description
1 polymer ?
#
loop_
_entity_poly.entity_id
_entity_poly.type
_entity_poly.pdbx_seq_one_letter_code
_entity_poly.pdbx_strand_id
1 'polypeptide(L)'
;METQNQIKRTISKPEAINQIKKLIDENPAMNKTQLADLVCERFNFFDPKGNKQTSGCVKALRKLEKSGHFVLPGTSREPKKWQPRRLEMSVPDPIGLPDEVSKISNLELVIVKTEDQMRIWNELMICEHYKSAGRLVGRQIRYLIK
;
A
#
# COMPACT_ATOMS: atom_id res chain seq x y z
N MET A 1 12.90 -2.65 18.11
CA MET A 1 12.18 -1.44 17.63
C MET A 1 13.09 -0.24 17.40
N GLU A 2 14.41 -0.35 17.61
CA GLU A 2 15.35 0.79 17.57
C GLU A 2 15.87 1.15 16.17
N THR A 3 15.86 0.22 15.23
CA THR A 3 16.46 0.41 13.89
C THR A 3 15.70 1.45 13.03
N GLN A 4 14.38 1.60 13.21
CA GLN A 4 13.58 2.57 12.45
C GLN A 4 13.97 4.04 12.71
N ASN A 5 14.59 4.36 13.85
CA ASN A 5 15.04 5.71 14.18
C ASN A 5 16.44 6.04 13.64
N GLN A 6 17.17 5.08 13.07
CA GLN A 6 18.53 5.31 12.57
C GLN A 6 18.55 6.08 11.25
N ILE A 7 17.63 5.79 10.32
CA ILE A 7 17.60 6.46 9.00
C ILE A 7 17.56 7.98 9.16
N LYS A 8 16.51 8.50 9.84
CA LYS A 8 16.34 9.94 10.03
C LYS A 8 17.54 10.54 10.75
N ARG A 9 18.00 9.93 11.84
CA ARG A 9 19.13 10.43 12.63
C ARG A 9 20.40 10.56 11.79
N THR A 10 20.68 9.58 10.94
CA THR A 10 21.85 9.57 10.07
C THR A 10 21.75 10.62 8.97
N ILE A 11 20.63 10.67 8.23
CA ILE A 11 20.49 11.60 7.10
C ILE A 11 20.22 13.06 7.52
N SER A 12 19.87 13.31 8.79
CA SER A 12 19.74 14.66 9.33
C SER A 12 21.09 15.31 9.68
N LYS A 13 22.21 14.59 9.61
CA LYS A 13 23.54 15.17 9.84
C LYS A 13 23.90 16.12 8.67
N PRO A 14 24.56 17.27 8.91
CA PRO A 14 24.92 18.23 7.85
C PRO A 14 25.70 17.61 6.69
N GLU A 15 26.65 16.72 6.98
CA GLU A 15 27.42 16.00 5.96
C GLU A 15 26.53 15.13 5.07
N ALA A 16 25.60 14.40 5.67
CA ALA A 16 24.66 13.56 4.93
C ALA A 16 23.72 14.39 4.06
N ILE A 17 23.24 15.54 4.58
CA ILE A 17 22.42 16.49 3.80
C ILE A 17 23.19 16.99 2.58
N ASN A 18 24.46 17.35 2.74
CA ASN A 18 25.29 17.81 1.62
C ASN A 18 25.54 16.70 0.59
N GLN A 19 25.73 15.46 1.02
CA GLN A 19 25.82 14.32 0.11
C GLN A 19 24.52 14.08 -0.66
N ILE A 20 23.36 14.20 0.02
CA ILE A 20 22.05 14.04 -0.62
C ILE A 20 21.79 15.16 -1.63
N LYS A 21 22.18 16.40 -1.34
CA LYS A 21 22.12 17.52 -2.31
C LYS A 21 22.89 17.20 -3.58
N LYS A 22 24.14 16.76 -3.44
CA LYS A 22 24.97 16.34 -4.58
C LYS A 22 24.31 15.24 -5.40
N LEU A 23 23.72 14.22 -4.75
CA LEU A 23 23.02 13.15 -5.45
C LEU A 23 21.81 13.66 -6.26
N ILE A 24 21.07 14.65 -5.73
CA ILE A 24 19.96 15.29 -6.43
C ILE A 24 20.48 16.08 -7.64
N ASP A 25 21.54 16.87 -7.45
CA ASP A 25 22.13 17.71 -8.51
C ASP A 25 22.74 16.87 -9.64
N GLU A 26 23.38 15.75 -9.31
CA GLU A 26 23.97 14.80 -10.27
C GLU A 26 22.90 14.03 -11.07
N ASN A 27 21.66 13.93 -10.56
CA ASN A 27 20.62 13.07 -11.13
C ASN A 27 19.24 13.77 -11.22
N PRO A 28 19.09 14.85 -12.01
CA PRO A 28 17.88 15.66 -12.02
C PRO A 28 16.63 14.94 -12.55
N ALA A 29 16.80 13.88 -13.35
CA ALA A 29 15.69 13.09 -13.91
C ALA A 29 15.19 11.97 -12.97
N MET A 30 15.84 11.77 -11.82
CA MET A 30 15.55 10.68 -10.90
C MET A 30 14.25 10.91 -10.15
N ASN A 31 13.48 9.85 -9.88
CA ASN A 31 12.31 9.97 -9.00
C ASN A 31 12.67 9.78 -7.51
N LYS A 32 11.76 10.18 -6.62
CA LYS A 32 11.95 10.07 -5.15
C LYS A 32 12.28 8.66 -4.66
N THR A 33 11.75 7.62 -5.30
CA THR A 33 12.01 6.23 -4.90
C THR A 33 13.43 5.82 -5.27
N GLN A 34 13.87 6.15 -6.49
CA GLN A 34 15.24 5.90 -6.94
C GLN A 34 16.26 6.65 -6.09
N LEU A 35 15.99 7.92 -5.72
CA LEU A 35 16.85 8.66 -4.79
C LEU A 35 16.92 7.96 -3.43
N ALA A 36 15.79 7.52 -2.90
CA ALA A 36 15.76 6.79 -1.63
C ALA A 36 16.54 5.47 -1.70
N ASP A 37 16.51 4.76 -2.83
CA ASP A 37 17.29 3.54 -3.04
C ASP A 37 18.79 3.80 -3.03
N LEU A 38 19.26 4.86 -3.70
CA LEU A 38 20.67 5.27 -3.67
C LEU A 38 21.11 5.70 -2.28
N VAL A 39 20.26 6.42 -1.55
CA VAL A 39 20.53 6.80 -0.16
C VAL A 39 20.58 5.55 0.73
N CYS A 40 19.70 4.57 0.53
CA CYS A 40 19.76 3.31 1.26
C CYS A 40 21.07 2.57 1.01
N GLU A 41 21.54 2.51 -0.24
CA GLU A 41 22.83 1.90 -0.58
C GLU A 41 24.00 2.67 0.07
N ARG A 42 24.04 3.99 -0.10
CA ARG A 42 25.15 4.83 0.36
C ARG A 42 25.29 4.87 1.88
N PHE A 43 24.18 4.84 2.61
CA PHE A 43 24.17 4.90 4.08
C PHE A 43 23.89 3.54 4.75
N ASN A 44 23.89 2.45 3.98
CA ASN A 44 23.68 1.08 4.45
C ASN A 44 22.35 0.87 5.20
N PHE A 45 21.25 1.41 4.68
CA PHE A 45 19.91 1.23 5.26
C PHE A 45 19.22 -0.02 4.69
N PHE A 46 19.47 -1.14 5.33
CA PHE A 46 18.87 -2.44 5.00
C PHE A 46 18.10 -3.01 6.19
N ASP A 47 17.04 -3.75 5.92
CA ASP A 47 16.34 -4.55 6.93
C ASP A 47 17.13 -5.83 7.28
N PRO A 48 16.74 -6.56 8.34
CA PRO A 48 17.43 -7.81 8.70
C PRO A 48 17.39 -8.91 7.63
N LYS A 49 16.57 -8.76 6.58
CA LYS A 49 16.48 -9.67 5.44
C LYS A 49 17.34 -9.19 4.25
N GLY A 50 18.08 -8.10 4.40
CA GLY A 50 18.92 -7.51 3.35
C GLY A 50 18.16 -6.65 2.33
N ASN A 51 16.88 -6.33 2.56
CA ASN A 51 16.13 -5.45 1.67
C ASN A 51 16.37 -3.98 2.02
N LYS A 52 16.47 -3.11 1.01
CA LYS A 52 16.57 -1.66 1.21
C LYS A 52 15.36 -1.14 2.00
N GLN A 53 15.60 -0.26 2.96
CA GLN A 53 14.54 0.38 3.73
C GLN A 53 13.93 1.60 3.01
N THR A 54 13.62 1.45 1.72
CA THR A 54 13.23 2.54 0.79
C THR A 54 12.04 3.34 1.30
N SER A 55 11.01 2.70 1.83
CA SER A 55 9.82 3.38 2.35
C SER A 55 10.13 4.27 3.57
N GLY A 56 10.98 3.79 4.48
CA GLY A 56 11.48 4.55 5.62
C GLY A 56 12.35 5.73 5.18
N CYS A 57 13.22 5.50 4.20
CA CYS A 57 14.10 6.50 3.60
C CYS A 57 13.32 7.62 2.91
N VAL A 58 12.34 7.30 2.05
CA VAL A 58 11.44 8.29 1.43
C VAL A 58 10.75 9.15 2.49
N LYS A 59 10.28 8.53 3.59
CA LYS A 59 9.62 9.26 4.69
C LYS A 59 10.58 10.22 5.39
N ALA A 60 11.84 9.82 5.58
CA ALA A 60 12.86 10.66 6.21
C ALA A 60 13.28 11.82 5.28
N LEU A 61 13.50 11.55 3.99
CA LEU A 61 13.80 12.56 2.97
C LEU A 61 12.70 13.62 2.86
N ARG A 62 11.42 13.23 2.84
CA ARG A 62 10.28 14.17 2.82
C ARG A 62 10.24 15.07 4.06
N LYS A 63 10.67 14.56 5.22
CA LYS A 63 10.77 15.40 6.43
C LYS A 63 11.85 16.46 6.28
N LEU A 64 12.99 16.12 5.67
CA LEU A 64 14.08 17.07 5.43
C LEU A 64 13.69 18.13 4.39
N GLU A 65 12.98 17.73 3.33
CA GLU A 65 12.38 18.66 2.35
C GLU A 65 11.40 19.62 3.04
N LYS A 66 10.49 19.11 3.87
CA LYS A 66 9.56 19.95 4.64
C LYS A 66 10.27 20.91 5.61
N SER A 67 11.46 20.55 6.08
CA SER A 67 12.33 21.41 6.89
C SER A 67 13.18 22.39 6.07
N GLY A 68 13.05 22.40 4.74
CA GLY A 68 13.72 23.37 3.86
C GLY A 68 15.17 23.03 3.50
N HIS A 69 15.64 21.80 3.75
CA HIS A 69 17.04 21.46 3.46
C HIS A 69 17.34 21.33 1.96
N PHE A 70 16.41 20.81 1.17
CA PHE A 70 16.51 20.61 -0.28
C PHE A 70 15.10 20.37 -0.86
N VAL A 71 14.96 20.45 -2.18
CA VAL A 71 13.75 20.08 -2.90
C VAL A 71 13.92 18.68 -3.47
N LEU A 72 12.98 17.78 -3.22
CA LEU A 72 13.03 16.44 -3.79
C LEU A 72 12.56 16.46 -5.24
N PRO A 73 13.06 15.54 -6.08
CA PRO A 73 12.56 15.40 -7.44
C PRO A 73 11.04 15.17 -7.47
N GLY A 74 10.37 15.84 -8.41
CA GLY A 74 8.91 15.75 -8.55
C GLY A 74 8.44 14.32 -8.80
N THR A 75 7.25 13.97 -8.31
CA THR A 75 6.53 12.77 -8.77
C THR A 75 5.61 13.17 -9.91
N SER A 76 5.88 12.70 -11.12
CA SER A 76 5.06 12.99 -12.31
C SER A 76 3.70 12.28 -12.32
N ARG A 77 3.42 11.38 -11.37
CA ARG A 77 2.17 10.59 -11.37
C ARG A 77 1.19 11.12 -10.33
N GLU A 78 0.05 11.60 -10.82
CA GLU A 78 -1.13 11.74 -9.99
C GLU A 78 -1.50 10.38 -9.39
N PRO A 79 -1.89 10.33 -8.11
CA PRO A 79 -2.35 9.10 -7.50
C PRO A 79 -3.65 8.68 -8.19
N LYS A 80 -3.59 7.62 -9.02
CA LYS A 80 -4.79 7.00 -9.58
C LYS A 80 -5.73 6.63 -8.43
N LYS A 81 -6.98 7.09 -8.50
CA LYS A 81 -8.01 6.67 -7.54
C LYS A 81 -8.09 5.14 -7.58
N TRP A 82 -7.84 4.51 -6.44
CA TRP A 82 -7.96 3.07 -6.33
C TRP A 82 -9.43 2.68 -6.51
N GLN A 83 -9.68 1.65 -7.32
CA GLN A 83 -11.01 1.07 -7.49
C GLN A 83 -10.88 -0.46 -7.41
N PRO A 84 -11.81 -1.15 -6.73
CA PRO A 84 -11.83 -2.61 -6.67
C PRO A 84 -12.12 -3.20 -8.06
N ARG A 85 -11.63 -4.41 -8.31
CA ARG A 85 -12.01 -5.20 -9.49
C ARG A 85 -13.33 -5.89 -9.19
N ARG A 86 -14.39 -5.52 -9.90
CA ARG A 86 -15.76 -5.94 -9.65
C ARG A 86 -16.31 -6.71 -10.86
N LEU A 87 -17.47 -7.32 -10.69
CA LEU A 87 -18.23 -7.89 -11.80
C LEU A 87 -18.76 -6.76 -12.70
N GLU A 88 -19.07 -7.09 -13.95
CA GLU A 88 -19.74 -6.17 -14.88
C GLU A 88 -21.23 -6.00 -14.56
N MET A 89 -21.80 -7.00 -13.88
CA MET A 89 -23.19 -7.04 -13.45
C MET A 89 -23.27 -7.43 -11.97
N SER A 90 -24.35 -6.99 -11.32
CA SER A 90 -24.62 -7.34 -9.93
C SER A 90 -24.76 -8.85 -9.76
N VAL A 91 -24.41 -9.34 -8.57
CA VAL A 91 -24.62 -10.74 -8.22
C VAL A 91 -26.14 -11.01 -8.21
N PRO A 92 -26.63 -12.04 -8.91
CA PRO A 92 -28.05 -12.36 -8.92
C PRO A 92 -28.58 -12.67 -7.52
N ASP A 93 -29.86 -12.37 -7.29
CA ASP A 93 -30.53 -12.73 -6.06
C ASP A 93 -30.53 -14.26 -5.86
N PRO A 94 -30.36 -14.73 -4.61
CA PRO A 94 -30.41 -16.14 -4.31
C PRO A 94 -31.80 -16.72 -4.58
N ILE A 95 -31.84 -17.89 -5.21
CA ILE A 95 -33.07 -18.59 -5.60
C ILE A 95 -33.34 -19.72 -4.59
N GLY A 96 -34.59 -19.88 -4.18
CA GLY A 96 -35.00 -21.00 -3.33
C GLY A 96 -34.63 -20.85 -1.86
N LEU A 97 -34.49 -19.60 -1.38
CA LEU A 97 -34.36 -19.34 0.05
C LEU A 97 -35.69 -19.61 0.77
N PRO A 98 -35.66 -20.22 1.96
CA PRO A 98 -36.82 -20.30 2.83
C PRO A 98 -37.17 -18.93 3.41
N ASP A 99 -38.44 -18.74 3.78
CA ASP A 99 -38.93 -17.50 4.40
C ASP A 99 -38.28 -17.20 5.76
N GLU A 100 -37.72 -18.23 6.42
CA GLU A 100 -37.03 -18.12 7.70
C GLU A 100 -35.56 -18.52 7.58
N VAL A 101 -34.68 -17.67 8.12
CA VAL A 101 -33.22 -17.90 8.14
C VAL A 101 -32.84 -19.20 8.85
N SER A 102 -33.59 -19.60 9.87
CA SER A 102 -33.39 -20.84 10.63
C SER A 102 -33.56 -22.11 9.79
N LYS A 103 -34.27 -22.02 8.66
CA LYS A 103 -34.55 -23.14 7.75
C LYS A 103 -33.49 -23.26 6.65
N ILE A 104 -32.53 -22.32 6.58
CA ILE A 104 -31.42 -22.41 5.63
C ILE A 104 -30.53 -23.57 6.05
N SER A 105 -30.33 -24.52 5.15
CA SER A 105 -29.48 -25.69 5.34
C SER A 105 -28.34 -25.68 4.33
N ASN A 106 -27.27 -26.43 4.63
CA ASN A 106 -26.09 -26.59 3.76
C ASN A 106 -25.28 -25.31 3.50
N LEU A 107 -25.26 -24.38 4.46
CA LEU A 107 -24.40 -23.19 4.38
C LEU A 107 -22.92 -23.60 4.34
N GLU A 108 -22.23 -23.15 3.30
CA GLU A 108 -20.81 -23.38 3.10
C GLU A 108 -20.03 -22.06 3.16
N LEU A 109 -18.99 -22.02 4.00
CA LEU A 109 -18.04 -20.92 4.01
C LEU A 109 -16.94 -21.20 2.99
N VAL A 110 -16.95 -20.45 1.90
CA VAL A 110 -15.97 -20.58 0.82
C VAL A 110 -14.92 -19.49 0.94
N ILE A 111 -13.68 -19.88 1.28
CA ILE A 111 -12.55 -18.94 1.29
C ILE A 111 -12.27 -18.47 -0.14
N VAL A 112 -12.20 -17.15 -0.33
CA VAL A 112 -11.86 -16.54 -1.61
C VAL A 112 -10.38 -16.80 -1.93
N LYS A 113 -10.15 -17.58 -2.99
CA LYS A 113 -8.82 -17.96 -3.48
C LYS A 113 -8.58 -17.55 -4.92
N THR A 114 -9.65 -17.41 -5.72
CA THR A 114 -9.54 -17.08 -7.16
C THR A 114 -9.92 -15.63 -7.45
N GLU A 115 -9.54 -15.13 -8.64
CA GLU A 115 -9.94 -13.79 -9.08
C GLU A 115 -11.45 -13.67 -9.26
N ASP A 116 -12.12 -14.69 -9.78
CA ASP A 116 -13.58 -14.66 -9.97
C ASP A 116 -14.33 -14.56 -8.64
N GLN A 117 -13.91 -15.35 -7.64
CA GLN A 117 -14.43 -15.23 -6.27
C GLN A 117 -14.15 -13.85 -5.68
N MET A 118 -12.99 -13.25 -5.98
CA MET A 118 -12.66 -11.90 -5.55
C MET A 118 -13.58 -10.85 -6.16
N ARG A 119 -13.94 -11.00 -7.45
CA ARG A 119 -14.84 -10.07 -8.14
C ARG A 119 -16.25 -10.16 -7.59
N ILE A 120 -16.76 -11.37 -7.34
CA ILE A 120 -18.05 -11.61 -6.67
C ILE A 120 -18.04 -10.96 -5.29
N TRP A 121 -17.01 -11.25 -4.48
CA TRP A 121 -16.87 -10.69 -3.14
C TRP A 121 -16.83 -9.15 -3.17
N ASN A 122 -16.08 -8.55 -4.09
CA ASN A 122 -16.01 -7.10 -4.23
C ASN A 122 -17.37 -6.50 -4.63
N GLU A 123 -18.13 -7.15 -5.51
CA GLU A 123 -19.45 -6.67 -5.92
C GLU A 123 -20.45 -6.73 -4.74
N LEU A 124 -20.52 -7.86 -4.02
CA LEU A 124 -21.35 -7.98 -2.83
C LEU A 124 -20.98 -6.96 -1.75
N MET A 125 -19.68 -6.72 -1.52
CA MET A 125 -19.25 -5.71 -0.57
C MET A 125 -19.64 -4.29 -0.99
N ILE A 126 -19.71 -4.01 -2.29
CA ILE A 126 -20.10 -2.68 -2.78
C ILE A 126 -21.59 -2.45 -2.62
N CYS A 127 -22.40 -3.45 -2.98
CA CYS A 127 -23.85 -3.36 -3.02
C CYS A 127 -24.50 -3.56 -1.64
N GLU A 128 -24.03 -4.56 -0.87
CA GLU A 128 -24.73 -5.03 0.34
C GLU A 128 -24.11 -4.54 1.65
N HIS A 129 -22.80 -4.28 1.66
CA HIS A 129 -22.13 -3.89 2.89
C HIS A 129 -22.18 -2.37 3.08
N TYR A 130 -22.63 -1.92 4.25
CA TYR A 130 -22.78 -0.49 4.58
C TYR A 130 -21.51 0.38 4.40
N LYS A 131 -20.31 -0.22 4.45
CA LYS A 131 -19.02 0.47 4.18
C LYS A 131 -18.56 0.42 2.73
N SER A 132 -19.30 -0.23 1.84
CA SER A 132 -18.96 -0.46 0.43
C SER A 132 -17.53 -1.02 0.25
N ALA A 133 -16.91 -0.76 -0.90
CA ALA A 133 -15.51 -1.10 -1.18
C ALA A 133 -14.50 -0.18 -0.47
N GLY A 134 -14.47 -0.28 0.87
CA GLY A 134 -13.43 0.33 1.67
C GLY A 134 -12.06 -0.32 1.47
N ARG A 135 -10.99 0.46 1.63
CA ARG A 135 -9.62 -0.10 1.71
C ARG A 135 -9.50 -0.96 2.97
N LEU A 136 -9.32 -2.25 2.76
CA LEU A 136 -9.02 -3.19 3.83
C LEU A 136 -7.59 -2.97 4.35
N VAL A 137 -7.41 -2.99 5.67
CA VAL A 137 -6.12 -2.86 6.35
C VAL A 137 -5.86 -4.11 7.21
N GLY A 138 -4.60 -4.50 7.36
CA GLY A 138 -4.22 -5.71 8.11
C GLY A 138 -4.34 -7.00 7.29
N ARG A 139 -4.38 -8.15 7.98
CA ARG A 139 -4.48 -9.48 7.35
C ARG A 139 -5.92 -9.68 6.87
N GLN A 140 -6.08 -9.96 5.57
CA GLN A 140 -7.38 -10.01 4.92
C GLN A 140 -7.78 -11.45 4.64
N ILE A 141 -8.71 -11.99 5.42
CA ILE A 141 -9.41 -13.23 5.09
C ILE A 141 -10.72 -12.81 4.43
N ARG A 142 -10.93 -13.23 3.18
CA ARG A 142 -12.16 -13.00 2.42
C ARG A 142 -12.88 -14.33 2.25
N TYR A 143 -14.18 -14.33 2.45
CA TYR A 143 -15.02 -15.52 2.28
C TYR A 143 -16.36 -15.14 1.67
N LEU A 144 -16.98 -16.11 1.01
CA LEU A 144 -18.34 -16.09 0.53
C LEU A 144 -19.14 -17.10 1.34
N ILE A 145 -20.43 -16.85 1.47
CA ILE A 145 -21.39 -17.81 1.99
C ILE A 145 -22.17 -18.35 0.80
N LYS A 146 -22.23 -19.67 0.68
CA LYS A 146 -22.96 -20.40 -0.35
C LYS A 146 -24.04 -21.25 0.30
#